data_AF-B1GZD9-F1
#
_entry.id   AF-B1GZD9-F1
#
_cell.length_a   1.000
_cell.length_b   1.000
_cell.length_c   1.000
_cell.angle_alpha   90.00
_cell.angle_beta   90.00
_cell.angle_gamma   90.00
#
_symmetry.space_group_name_H-M   'P 1'
#
loop_
_entity.id
_entity.type
_entity.pdbx_description
1 polymer ?
#
loop_
_entity_poly.entity_id
_entity_poly.type
_entity_poly.pdbx_seq_one_letter_code
_entity_poly.pdbx_strand_id
1 'polypeptide(L)'
;MRVNKQIILASSSVRRISLLKQWGLFFKIIPSGADEKINLIKPSYIVKELAYRKGRHVAQRYPDALTLSADTVVVLNGKIIGKPKSKKESEKIIRELNGSIHKVYTGVAVIQKDKCSVFYDTVCIKMRKLPENMLKQLFGKHMDKAGAYAVQDTGDNFVEKIYGDYYTAIGLPYKKLATELKKFKIRLKSSHDLSKNHSHQRLFRDCYFRISDNV
;
A
#
# COMPACT_ATOMS: atom_id res chain seq x y z
N MET A 1 16.42 -20.08 21.92
CA MET A 1 16.88 -20.13 20.50
C MET A 1 15.95 -19.32 19.61
N ARG A 2 16.45 -18.31 18.88
CA ARG A 2 15.68 -17.66 17.80
C ARG A 2 15.72 -18.59 16.59
N VAL A 3 14.60 -19.26 16.29
CA VAL A 3 14.45 -19.95 14.99
C VAL A 3 14.57 -18.88 13.91
N ASN A 4 15.64 -18.95 13.12
CA ASN A 4 15.89 -17.99 12.06
C ASN A 4 14.92 -18.30 10.90
N LYS A 5 13.69 -17.82 11.03
CA LYS A 5 12.63 -18.06 10.04
C LYS A 5 12.99 -17.35 8.75
N GLN A 6 13.09 -18.10 7.65
CA GLN A 6 13.22 -17.50 6.33
C GLN A 6 11.96 -16.70 6.00
N ILE A 7 12.12 -15.41 5.69
CA ILE A 7 11.04 -14.53 5.25
C ILE A 7 11.17 -14.31 3.75
N ILE A 8 10.05 -14.34 3.04
CA ILE A 8 9.96 -14.06 1.61
C ILE A 8 8.99 -12.89 1.42
N LEU A 9 9.39 -11.91 0.62
CA LEU A 9 8.50 -10.89 0.09
C LEU A 9 8.08 -11.28 -1.34
N ALA A 10 6.81 -11.63 -1.48
CA ALA A 10 6.16 -11.96 -2.74
C ALA A 10 5.74 -10.72 -3.53
N SER A 11 6.68 -9.82 -3.80
CA SER A 11 6.41 -8.53 -4.46
C SER A 11 7.66 -7.96 -5.13
N SER A 12 7.51 -7.42 -6.35
CA SER A 12 8.54 -6.65 -7.06
C SER A 12 8.55 -5.16 -6.71
N SER A 13 7.59 -4.68 -5.90
CA SER A 13 7.50 -3.26 -5.52
C SER A 13 8.72 -2.79 -4.71
N VAL A 14 9.54 -1.93 -5.32
CA VAL A 14 10.71 -1.28 -4.68
C VAL A 14 10.32 -0.58 -3.38
N ARG A 15 9.13 0.00 -3.31
CA ARG A 15 8.62 0.68 -2.11
C ARG A 15 8.41 -0.29 -0.94
N ARG A 16 7.79 -1.45 -1.19
CA ARG A 16 7.56 -2.47 -0.15
C ARG A 16 8.88 -3.09 0.32
N ILE A 17 9.81 -3.30 -0.61
CA ILE A 17 11.18 -3.73 -0.30
C ILE A 17 11.86 -2.71 0.62
N SER A 18 11.82 -1.44 0.26
CA SER A 18 12.42 -0.35 1.05
C SER A 18 11.83 -0.27 2.46
N LEU A 19 10.50 -0.31 2.59
CA LEU A 19 9.83 -0.27 3.88
C LEU A 19 10.21 -1.45 4.78
N LEU A 20 10.17 -2.67 4.27
CA LEU A 20 10.52 -3.86 5.07
C LEU A 20 12.00 -3.87 5.50
N LYS A 21 12.91 -3.40 4.63
CA LYS A 21 14.32 -3.19 4.99
C LYS A 21 14.47 -2.14 6.08
N GLN A 22 13.79 -0.99 5.94
CA GLN A 22 13.78 0.08 6.93
C GLN A 22 13.28 -0.43 8.30
N TRP A 23 12.27 -1.31 8.31
CA TRP A 23 11.74 -1.93 9.52
C TRP A 23 12.59 -3.10 10.06
N GLY A 24 13.79 -3.31 9.51
CA GLY A 24 14.79 -4.24 10.01
C GLY A 24 14.52 -5.71 9.69
N LEU A 25 13.69 -6.01 8.67
CA LEU A 25 13.50 -7.38 8.22
C LEU A 25 14.54 -7.79 7.18
N PHE A 26 15.05 -9.01 7.36
CA PHE A 26 15.84 -9.72 6.36
C PHE A 26 14.91 -10.70 5.64
N PHE A 27 14.85 -10.61 4.31
CA PHE A 27 13.95 -11.40 3.49
C PHE A 27 14.51 -11.62 2.08
N LYS A 28 14.07 -12.70 1.43
CA LYS A 28 14.27 -12.91 -0.01
C LYS A 28 13.14 -12.26 -0.80
N ILE A 29 13.42 -11.74 -1.98
CA ILE A 29 12.42 -11.17 -2.88
C ILE A 29 12.09 -12.21 -3.93
N ILE A 30 10.83 -12.63 -4.00
CA ILE A 30 10.37 -13.59 -5.01
C ILE A 30 9.06 -13.07 -5.59
N PRO A 31 9.09 -12.32 -6.71
CA PRO A 31 7.87 -11.80 -7.32
C PRO A 31 6.85 -12.91 -7.59
N SER A 32 5.58 -12.62 -7.33
CA SER A 32 4.49 -13.55 -7.67
C SER A 32 4.12 -13.43 -9.14
N GLY A 33 3.91 -14.55 -9.81
CA GLY A 33 3.29 -14.64 -11.15
C GLY A 33 1.79 -14.91 -11.11
N ALA A 34 1.12 -14.67 -9.98
CA ALA A 34 -0.31 -14.93 -9.82
C ALA A 34 -1.18 -14.02 -10.70
N ASP A 35 -2.30 -14.55 -11.20
CA ASP A 35 -3.29 -13.79 -11.95
C ASP A 35 -3.94 -12.70 -11.09
N GLU A 36 -3.98 -11.48 -11.62
CA GLU A 36 -4.57 -10.31 -10.99
C GLU A 36 -6.01 -10.02 -11.45
N LYS A 37 -6.57 -10.84 -12.35
CA LYS A 37 -7.99 -10.74 -12.75
C LYS A 37 -8.91 -11.03 -11.56
N ILE A 38 -9.82 -10.10 -11.30
CA ILE A 38 -10.73 -10.17 -10.16
C ILE A 38 -12.10 -9.58 -10.52
N ASN A 39 -13.16 -10.33 -10.21
CA ASN A 39 -14.56 -9.94 -10.47
C ASN A 39 -15.27 -9.44 -9.20
N LEU A 40 -14.50 -9.10 -8.15
CA LEU A 40 -15.05 -8.53 -6.93
C LEU A 40 -15.28 -7.03 -7.10
N ILE A 41 -16.30 -6.50 -6.42
CA ILE A 41 -16.67 -5.09 -6.51
C ILE A 41 -16.11 -4.29 -5.33
N LYS A 42 -16.13 -4.88 -4.11
CA LYS A 42 -15.71 -4.17 -2.89
C LYS A 42 -14.18 -4.04 -2.82
N PRO A 43 -13.61 -2.83 -2.76
CA PRO A 43 -12.15 -2.62 -2.76
C PRO A 43 -11.41 -3.38 -1.65
N SER A 44 -11.99 -3.49 -0.47
CA SER A 44 -11.40 -4.23 0.64
C SER A 44 -11.34 -5.74 0.41
N TYR A 45 -12.29 -6.32 -0.33
CA TYR A 45 -12.23 -7.73 -0.74
C TYR A 45 -11.22 -7.92 -1.87
N ILE A 46 -11.19 -7.00 -2.85
CA ILE A 46 -10.23 -7.02 -3.95
C ILE A 46 -8.79 -7.09 -3.43
N VAL A 47 -8.38 -6.14 -2.58
CA VAL A 47 -6.98 -6.09 -2.13
C VAL A 47 -6.60 -7.27 -1.24
N LYS A 48 -7.54 -7.80 -0.44
CA LYS A 48 -7.30 -8.99 0.38
C LYS A 48 -7.10 -10.21 -0.49
N GLU A 49 -7.97 -10.42 -1.47
CA GLU A 49 -7.91 -11.57 -2.36
C GLU A 49 -6.64 -11.54 -3.23
N LEU A 50 -6.31 -10.38 -3.82
CA LEU A 50 -5.10 -10.23 -4.62
C LEU A 50 -3.83 -10.42 -3.78
N ALA A 51 -3.79 -9.86 -2.57
CA ALA A 51 -2.67 -10.12 -1.65
C ALA A 51 -2.56 -11.61 -1.33
N TYR A 52 -3.66 -12.27 -0.96
CA TYR A 52 -3.69 -13.70 -0.67
C TYR A 52 -3.20 -14.54 -1.85
N ARG A 53 -3.72 -14.32 -3.06
CA ARG A 53 -3.29 -15.03 -4.28
C ARG A 53 -1.80 -14.90 -4.52
N LYS A 54 -1.26 -13.66 -4.40
CA LYS A 54 0.17 -13.38 -4.57
C LYS A 54 1.02 -14.13 -3.55
N GLY A 55 0.63 -14.09 -2.27
CA GLY A 55 1.33 -14.79 -1.21
C GLY A 55 1.25 -16.31 -1.40
N ARG A 56 0.07 -16.85 -1.67
CA ARG A 56 -0.19 -18.29 -1.78
C ARG A 56 0.58 -18.92 -2.94
N HIS A 57 0.66 -18.24 -4.07
CA HIS A 57 1.44 -18.70 -5.23
C HIS A 57 2.94 -18.85 -4.93
N VAL A 58 3.51 -18.02 -4.05
CA VAL A 58 4.90 -18.15 -3.60
C VAL A 58 5.02 -19.15 -2.45
N ALA A 59 4.11 -19.11 -1.47
CA ALA A 59 4.13 -19.98 -0.31
C ALA A 59 4.05 -21.48 -0.67
N GLN A 60 3.32 -21.84 -1.73
CA GLN A 60 3.27 -23.22 -2.23
C GLN A 60 4.65 -23.78 -2.63
N ARG A 61 5.57 -22.91 -3.09
CA ARG A 61 6.94 -23.30 -3.46
C ARG A 61 7.91 -23.26 -2.28
N TYR A 62 7.53 -22.62 -1.18
CA TYR A 62 8.37 -22.41 0.00
C TYR A 62 7.54 -22.57 1.30
N PRO A 63 6.97 -23.77 1.57
CA PRO A 63 5.96 -23.97 2.62
C PRO A 63 6.46 -23.65 4.04
N ASP A 64 7.75 -23.83 4.34
CA ASP A 64 8.34 -23.52 5.64
C ASP A 64 8.65 -22.03 5.85
N ALA A 65 8.80 -21.28 4.76
CA ALA A 65 9.09 -19.85 4.81
C ALA A 65 7.85 -19.03 5.16
N LEU A 66 8.05 -17.91 5.85
CA LEU A 66 7.00 -16.92 6.02
C LEU A 66 6.94 -16.03 4.79
N THR A 67 5.84 -16.12 4.05
CA THR A 67 5.61 -15.33 2.84
C THR A 67 4.74 -14.11 3.15
N LEU A 68 5.25 -12.93 2.81
CA LEU A 68 4.57 -11.64 2.85
C LEU A 68 4.18 -11.21 1.44
N SER A 69 2.95 -10.75 1.29
CA SER A 69 2.45 -10.21 0.02
C SER A 69 1.49 -9.07 0.30
N ALA A 70 1.35 -8.16 -0.66
CA ALA A 70 0.43 -7.05 -0.53
C ALA A 70 -0.08 -6.58 -1.90
N ASP A 71 -1.27 -6.00 -1.88
CA ASP A 71 -1.90 -5.36 -3.03
C ASP A 71 -2.47 -4.00 -2.64
N THR A 72 -2.53 -3.06 -3.57
CA THR A 72 -2.90 -1.67 -3.28
C THR A 72 -3.71 -1.09 -4.44
N VAL A 73 -4.89 -0.53 -4.13
CA VAL A 73 -5.74 0.16 -5.10
C VAL A 73 -6.10 1.56 -4.63
N VAL A 74 -6.24 2.48 -5.57
CA VAL A 74 -6.74 3.84 -5.35
C VAL A 74 -8.21 3.89 -5.76
N VAL A 75 -9.05 4.55 -4.98
CA VAL A 75 -10.50 4.64 -5.21
C VAL A 75 -10.95 6.09 -5.10
N LEU A 76 -11.51 6.62 -6.17
CA LEU A 76 -12.14 7.96 -6.23
C LEU A 76 -13.59 7.79 -6.67
N ASN A 77 -14.54 8.34 -5.91
CA ASN A 77 -15.98 8.30 -6.22
C ASN A 77 -16.49 6.90 -6.59
N GLY A 78 -16.07 5.88 -5.82
CA GLY A 78 -16.45 4.47 -6.03
C GLY A 78 -15.71 3.76 -7.18
N LYS A 79 -14.89 4.46 -7.96
CA LYS A 79 -14.15 3.89 -9.10
C LYS A 79 -12.71 3.58 -8.72
N ILE A 80 -12.23 2.40 -9.08
CA ILE A 80 -10.83 2.02 -8.93
C ILE A 80 -9.99 2.73 -9.99
N ILE A 81 -8.97 3.46 -9.55
CA ILE A 81 -7.98 4.10 -10.40
C ILE A 81 -6.73 3.22 -10.42
N GLY A 82 -6.44 2.66 -11.60
CA GLY A 82 -5.26 1.84 -11.85
C GLY A 82 -4.00 2.67 -12.09
N LYS A 83 -2.96 1.99 -12.59
CA LYS A 83 -1.77 2.63 -13.15
C LYS A 83 -2.14 3.21 -14.53
N PRO A 84 -1.72 4.44 -14.86
CA PRO A 84 -1.94 4.97 -16.20
C PRO A 84 -1.20 4.13 -17.25
N LYS A 85 -1.85 3.83 -18.37
CA LYS A 85 -1.26 3.13 -19.52
C LYS A 85 -0.64 4.08 -20.54
N SER A 86 -0.92 5.38 -20.42
CA SER A 86 -0.36 6.43 -21.27
C SER A 86 -0.24 7.75 -20.52
N LYS A 87 0.57 8.67 -21.04
CA LYS A 87 0.66 10.03 -20.51
C LYS A 87 -0.72 10.71 -20.49
N LYS A 88 -1.52 10.57 -21.55
CA LYS A 88 -2.90 11.09 -21.62
C LYS A 88 -3.81 10.54 -20.52
N GLU A 89 -3.65 9.26 -20.17
CA GLU A 89 -4.38 8.69 -19.04
C GLU A 89 -3.88 9.23 -17.69
N SER A 90 -2.56 9.42 -17.54
CA SER A 90 -1.99 10.10 -16.37
C SER A 90 -2.53 11.52 -16.23
N GLU A 91 -2.65 12.28 -17.32
CA GLU A 91 -3.25 13.62 -17.34
C GLU A 91 -4.68 13.61 -16.79
N LYS A 92 -5.51 12.70 -17.30
CA LYS A 92 -6.89 12.53 -16.85
C LYS A 92 -6.95 12.22 -15.36
N ILE A 93 -6.17 11.23 -14.89
CA ILE A 93 -6.14 10.84 -13.48
C ILE A 93 -5.71 12.00 -12.59
N ILE A 94 -4.62 12.70 -12.93
CA ILE A 94 -4.11 13.83 -12.15
C ILE A 94 -5.17 14.95 -12.06
N ARG A 95 -5.89 15.24 -13.16
CA ARG A 95 -6.97 16.23 -13.15
C ARG A 95 -8.15 15.81 -12.28
N GLU A 96 -8.57 14.54 -12.35
CA GLU A 96 -9.64 14.00 -11.51
C GLU A 96 -9.29 14.06 -10.03
N LEU A 97 -8.01 13.81 -9.69
CA LEU A 97 -7.53 13.87 -8.32
C LEU A 97 -7.37 15.31 -7.79
N ASN A 98 -7.23 16.31 -8.67
CA ASN A 98 -6.90 17.69 -8.29
C ASN A 98 -7.97 18.38 -7.42
N GLY A 99 -7.65 18.60 -6.14
CA GLY A 99 -8.57 19.14 -5.13
C GLY A 99 -9.60 18.12 -4.60
N SER A 100 -9.43 16.84 -4.90
CA SER A 100 -10.33 15.77 -4.46
C SER A 100 -9.88 15.13 -3.14
N ILE A 101 -10.76 14.28 -2.60
CA ILE A 101 -10.42 13.32 -1.55
C ILE A 101 -10.67 11.92 -2.09
N HIS A 102 -9.65 11.07 -2.07
CA HIS A 102 -9.76 9.67 -2.48
C HIS A 102 -9.31 8.74 -1.36
N LYS A 103 -9.62 7.45 -1.53
CA LYS A 103 -9.23 6.39 -0.59
C LYS A 103 -8.14 5.53 -1.22
N VAL A 104 -7.19 5.07 -0.42
CA VAL A 104 -6.23 4.04 -0.81
C VAL A 104 -6.44 2.83 0.09
N TYR A 105 -6.67 1.68 -0.53
CA TYR A 105 -6.83 0.40 0.14
C TYR A 105 -5.56 -0.41 -0.07
N THR A 106 -5.00 -0.95 1.02
CA THR A 106 -3.89 -1.91 0.93
C THR A 106 -4.26 -3.19 1.67
N GLY A 107 -4.25 -4.30 0.94
CA GLY A 107 -4.41 -5.65 1.47
C GLY A 107 -3.04 -6.29 1.68
N VAL A 108 -2.93 -7.13 2.70
CA VAL A 108 -1.71 -7.86 3.05
C VAL A 108 -2.06 -9.29 3.41
N ALA A 109 -1.26 -10.24 2.93
CA ALA A 109 -1.31 -11.61 3.38
C ALA A 109 0.05 -12.06 3.96
N VAL A 110 -0.02 -12.74 5.10
CA VAL A 110 1.09 -13.38 5.81
C VAL A 110 0.80 -14.87 5.88
N ILE A 111 1.62 -15.68 5.22
CA ILE A 111 1.37 -17.11 5.04
C ILE A 111 2.60 -17.90 5.48
N GLN A 112 2.41 -18.91 6.33
CA GLN A 112 3.44 -19.87 6.72
C GLN A 112 2.76 -21.21 7.01
N LYS A 113 3.10 -22.27 6.26
CA LYS A 113 2.42 -23.58 6.37
C LYS A 113 0.89 -23.40 6.30
N ASP A 114 0.16 -23.98 7.24
CA ASP A 114 -1.30 -23.90 7.35
C ASP A 114 -1.79 -22.58 7.99
N LYS A 115 -0.88 -21.73 8.46
CA LYS A 115 -1.24 -20.45 9.08
C LYS A 115 -1.29 -19.35 8.03
N CYS A 116 -2.47 -18.75 7.90
CA CYS A 116 -2.72 -17.62 7.02
C CYS A 116 -3.36 -16.46 7.80
N SER A 117 -2.82 -15.25 7.64
CA SER A 117 -3.49 -14.01 8.06
C SER A 117 -3.63 -13.09 6.86
N VAL A 118 -4.87 -12.70 6.54
CA VAL A 118 -5.19 -11.78 5.45
C VAL A 118 -5.99 -10.62 6.02
N PHE A 119 -5.48 -9.40 5.81
CA PHE A 119 -6.08 -8.20 6.36
C PHE A 119 -5.91 -7.04 5.38
N TYR A 120 -6.57 -5.92 5.68
CA TYR A 120 -6.43 -4.70 4.91
C TYR A 120 -6.40 -3.46 5.81
N ASP A 121 -5.93 -2.36 5.23
CA ASP A 121 -6.09 -1.03 5.78
C ASP A 121 -6.55 -0.04 4.72
N THR A 122 -7.07 1.09 5.19
CA THR A 122 -7.57 2.16 4.32
C THR A 122 -7.11 3.51 4.86
N VAL A 123 -6.76 4.40 3.94
CA VAL A 123 -6.35 5.78 4.23
C VAL A 123 -7.06 6.73 3.27
N CYS A 124 -7.52 7.86 3.78
CA CYS A 124 -8.04 8.94 2.93
C CYS A 124 -6.94 9.96 2.65
N ILE A 125 -6.85 10.43 1.41
CA ILE A 125 -5.84 11.41 0.98
C ILE A 125 -6.57 12.59 0.37
N LYS A 126 -6.32 13.77 0.94
CA LYS A 126 -6.77 15.04 0.40
C LYS A 126 -5.69 15.61 -0.50
N MET A 127 -6.05 15.90 -1.73
CA MET A 127 -5.15 16.49 -2.72
C MET A 127 -5.29 18.01 -2.68
N ARG A 128 -4.17 18.72 -2.88
CA ARG A 128 -4.22 20.16 -3.09
C ARG A 128 -4.99 20.46 -4.37
N LYS A 129 -5.59 21.66 -4.42
CA LYS A 129 -6.05 22.24 -5.67
C LYS A 129 -4.88 23.03 -6.29
N LEU A 130 -4.22 22.42 -7.26
CA LEU A 130 -3.12 23.03 -8.00
C LEU A 130 -3.63 23.71 -9.28
N PRO A 131 -3.01 24.83 -9.69
CA PRO A 131 -3.24 25.44 -11.00
C PRO A 131 -2.69 24.55 -12.13
N GLU A 132 -3.19 24.79 -13.34
CA GLU A 132 -2.94 23.97 -14.52
C GLU A 132 -1.44 23.81 -14.87
N ASN A 133 -0.66 24.89 -14.74
CA ASN A 133 0.77 24.88 -15.00
C ASN A 133 1.54 23.92 -14.08
N MET A 134 1.11 23.79 -12.82
CA MET A 134 1.71 22.84 -11.87
C MET A 134 1.26 21.40 -12.16
N LEU A 135 -0.02 21.19 -12.52
CA LEU A 135 -0.49 19.85 -12.91
C LEU A 135 0.30 19.28 -14.10
N LYS A 136 0.66 20.12 -15.07
CA LYS A 136 1.45 19.72 -16.24
C LYS A 136 2.79 19.07 -15.90
N GLN A 137 3.39 19.45 -14.78
CA GLN A 137 4.66 18.88 -14.31
C GLN A 137 4.49 17.45 -13.75
N LEU A 138 3.27 17.08 -13.36
CA LEU A 138 2.95 15.75 -12.82
C LEU A 138 2.59 14.73 -13.91
N PHE A 139 2.22 15.21 -15.11
CA PHE A 139 1.73 14.37 -16.20
C PHE A 139 2.81 13.40 -16.69
N GLY A 140 2.55 12.10 -16.51
CA GLY A 140 3.47 11.04 -16.89
C GLY A 140 4.63 10.81 -15.92
N LYS A 141 4.73 11.55 -14.80
CA LYS A 141 5.82 11.41 -13.84
C LYS A 141 5.80 10.06 -13.09
N HIS A 142 4.60 9.50 -12.87
CA HIS A 142 4.41 8.32 -12.03
C HIS A 142 3.60 7.22 -12.71
N MET A 143 4.10 6.76 -13.85
CA MET A 143 3.43 5.75 -14.69
C MET A 143 3.31 4.37 -14.02
N ASP A 144 4.20 4.05 -13.08
CA ASP A 144 4.23 2.77 -12.37
C ASP A 144 3.29 2.70 -11.16
N LYS A 145 2.57 3.80 -10.85
CA LYS A 145 1.80 3.97 -9.61
C LYS A 145 0.31 4.09 -9.87
N ALA A 146 -0.48 3.34 -9.10
CA ALA A 146 -1.93 3.51 -9.10
C ALA A 146 -2.28 4.94 -8.66
N GLY A 147 -3.18 5.60 -9.38
CA GLY A 147 -3.49 7.02 -9.16
C GLY A 147 -2.50 8.01 -9.78
N ALA A 148 -1.44 7.55 -10.46
CA ALA A 148 -0.48 8.42 -11.14
C ALA A 148 0.25 9.45 -10.26
N TYR A 149 0.30 9.27 -8.93
CA TYR A 149 1.07 10.12 -8.01
C TYR A 149 1.81 9.28 -6.95
N ALA A 150 2.77 9.88 -6.24
CA ALA A 150 3.50 9.25 -5.16
C ALA A 150 3.41 10.06 -3.86
N VAL A 151 2.82 9.49 -2.80
CA VAL A 151 2.77 10.12 -1.46
C VAL A 151 4.15 10.32 -0.81
N GLN A 152 5.19 9.70 -1.37
CA GLN A 152 6.58 9.84 -0.92
C GLN A 152 7.32 10.96 -1.65
N ASP A 153 6.83 11.38 -2.81
CA ASP A 153 7.44 12.46 -3.57
C ASP A 153 6.90 13.79 -3.06
N THR A 154 7.62 14.38 -2.10
CA THR A 154 7.25 15.69 -1.53
C THR A 154 7.49 16.84 -2.51
N GLY A 155 8.31 16.63 -3.55
CA GLY A 155 8.57 17.62 -4.60
C GLY A 155 7.36 17.90 -5.48
N ASP A 156 6.43 16.94 -5.60
CA ASP A 156 5.17 17.14 -6.33
C ASP A 156 4.25 18.18 -5.67
N ASN A 157 4.38 18.38 -4.35
CA ASN A 157 3.50 19.21 -3.54
C ASN A 157 1.99 18.95 -3.79
N PHE A 158 1.62 17.74 -4.23
CA PHE A 158 0.25 17.45 -4.67
C PHE A 158 -0.65 16.93 -3.55
N VAL A 159 -0.07 16.25 -2.55
CA VAL A 159 -0.78 15.77 -1.36
C VAL A 159 -0.87 16.88 -0.33
N GLU A 160 -2.10 17.22 0.08
CA GLU A 160 -2.35 18.20 1.14
C GLU A 160 -2.31 17.53 2.52
N LYS A 161 -3.07 16.45 2.68
CA LYS A 161 -3.23 15.79 3.98
C LYS A 161 -3.58 14.32 3.83
N ILE A 162 -3.14 13.53 4.80
CA ILE A 162 -3.35 12.08 4.88
C ILE A 162 -4.08 11.78 6.18
N TYR A 163 -5.18 11.05 6.08
CA TYR A 163 -6.02 10.65 7.21
C TYR A 163 -5.99 9.12 7.34
N GLY A 164 -5.08 8.63 8.19
CA GLY A 164 -4.85 7.20 8.41
C GLY A 164 -3.37 6.87 8.52
N ASP A 165 -3.01 5.61 8.24
CA ASP A 165 -1.61 5.17 8.23
C ASP A 165 -0.92 5.59 6.91
N TYR A 166 0.10 6.43 7.02
CA TYR A 166 0.95 6.84 5.89
C TYR A 166 1.52 5.64 5.11
N TYR A 167 1.93 4.59 5.81
CA TYR A 167 2.52 3.42 5.16
C TYR A 167 1.48 2.61 4.37
N THR A 168 0.20 2.70 4.74
CA THR A 168 -0.92 2.18 3.94
C THR A 168 -1.00 2.87 2.58
N ALA A 169 -0.77 4.19 2.51
CA ALA A 169 -0.73 4.94 1.25
C ALA A 169 0.46 4.53 0.36
N ILE A 170 1.60 4.19 0.98
CA ILE A 170 2.77 3.68 0.25
C ILE A 170 2.53 2.27 -0.30
N GLY A 171 1.75 1.46 0.43
CA GLY A 171 1.36 0.11 0.02
C GLY A 171 1.74 -0.99 1.01
N LEU A 172 1.99 -0.66 2.29
CA LEU A 172 2.19 -1.63 3.36
C LEU A 172 1.80 -1.06 4.75
N PRO A 173 0.65 -1.43 5.35
CA PRO A 173 0.15 -0.87 6.62
C PRO A 173 1.02 -1.28 7.83
N TYR A 174 1.92 -0.40 8.29
CA TYR A 174 2.89 -0.72 9.34
C TYR A 174 2.21 -1.18 10.64
N LYS A 175 1.24 -0.39 11.14
CA LYS A 175 0.63 -0.67 12.47
C LYS A 175 -0.05 -2.03 12.51
N LYS A 176 -0.83 -2.34 11.47
CA LYS A 176 -1.53 -3.64 11.35
C LYS A 176 -0.53 -4.77 11.08
N LEU A 177 0.43 -4.57 10.18
CA LEU A 177 1.43 -5.59 9.87
C LEU A 177 2.28 -5.95 11.09
N ALA A 178 2.71 -4.97 11.89
CA ALA A 178 3.46 -5.21 13.11
C ALA A 178 2.68 -6.08 14.11
N THR A 179 1.37 -5.83 14.25
CA THR A 179 0.48 -6.63 15.10
C THR A 179 0.30 -8.05 14.56
N GLU A 180 0.08 -8.20 13.25
CA GLU A 180 -0.12 -9.50 12.62
C GLU A 180 1.15 -10.35 12.65
N LEU A 181 2.33 -9.76 12.43
CA LEU A 181 3.62 -10.46 12.48
C LEU A 181 3.95 -11.04 13.86
N LYS A 182 3.45 -10.43 14.96
CA LYS A 182 3.60 -11.02 16.32
C LYS A 182 2.98 -12.40 16.41
N LYS A 183 1.86 -12.65 15.71
CA LYS A 183 1.22 -13.98 15.64
C LYS A 183 2.13 -15.03 15.00
N PHE A 184 3.13 -14.61 14.22
CA PHE A 184 4.12 -15.48 13.58
C PHE A 184 5.47 -15.49 14.30
N LYS A 185 5.54 -14.87 15.50
CA LYS A 185 6.77 -14.69 16.30
C LYS A 185 7.83 -13.83 15.58
N ILE A 186 7.40 -12.88 14.74
CA ILE A 186 8.26 -11.89 14.08
C ILE A 186 7.98 -10.51 14.69
N ARG A 187 9.03 -9.71 14.88
CA ARG A 187 8.94 -8.33 15.36
C ARG A 187 9.59 -7.40 14.34
N LEU A 188 8.91 -6.29 14.03
CA LEU A 188 9.48 -5.17 13.28
C LEU A 188 10.22 -4.23 14.24
N LYS A 189 11.26 -3.54 13.76
CA LYS A 189 11.84 -2.39 14.48
C LYS A 189 10.80 -1.27 14.54
N SER A 190 10.77 -0.54 15.66
CA SER A 190 9.75 0.50 15.85
C SER A 190 9.89 1.60 14.80
N SER A 191 8.77 2.15 14.32
CA SER A 191 8.78 3.30 13.41
C SER A 191 9.31 4.59 14.08
N HIS A 192 9.29 4.66 15.42
CA HIS A 192 9.83 5.77 16.20
C HIS A 192 11.36 5.71 16.32
N ASP A 193 11.96 4.52 16.37
CA ASP A 193 13.42 4.36 16.27
C ASP A 193 13.97 4.76 14.88
N LEU A 194 13.08 4.96 13.91
CA LEU A 194 13.38 5.30 12.52
C LEU A 194 13.08 6.76 12.17
N SER A 195 12.46 7.54 13.07
CA SER A 195 11.99 8.90 12.79
C SER A 195 13.02 10.00 13.00
N LYS A 196 14.30 9.67 13.24
CA LYS A 196 15.37 10.68 13.20
C LYS A 196 15.59 11.28 11.79
N ASN A 197 14.94 10.74 10.74
CA ASN A 197 15.15 11.19 9.35
C ASN A 197 13.92 11.72 8.60
N HIS A 198 12.69 11.72 9.16
CA HIS A 198 11.54 12.33 8.47
C HIS A 198 10.55 12.98 9.45
N SER A 199 10.50 14.31 9.39
CA SER A 199 9.68 15.23 10.19
C SER A 199 8.21 15.28 9.73
N HIS A 200 7.50 14.16 9.67
CA HIS A 200 6.06 14.15 9.33
C HIS A 200 5.23 13.20 10.18
N GLN A 201 5.37 13.29 11.50
CA GLN A 201 4.37 12.74 12.43
C GLN A 201 3.91 13.83 13.39
N ARG A 202 2.83 14.53 13.05
CA ARG A 202 1.98 15.16 14.07
C ARG A 202 0.50 15.11 13.68
N LEU A 203 -0.26 14.59 14.64
CA LEU A 203 -1.69 14.73 14.89
C LEU A 203 -2.64 13.79 14.13
N PHE A 204 -2.76 12.59 14.72
CA PHE A 204 -3.96 11.75 14.72
C PHE A 204 -5.00 12.34 15.69
N ARG A 205 -6.19 12.68 15.19
CA ARG A 205 -7.51 12.39 15.77
C ARG A 205 -8.59 13.10 14.93
N ASP A 206 -9.73 12.44 14.85
CA ASP A 206 -11.02 12.96 14.41
C ASP A 206 -11.26 13.09 12.89
N CYS A 207 -11.75 11.99 12.32
CA CYS A 207 -12.96 11.96 11.48
C CYS A 207 -13.22 10.52 11.03
N TYR A 208 -13.74 9.69 11.95
CA TYR A 208 -14.22 8.33 11.63
C TYR A 208 -15.72 8.29 11.27
N PHE A 209 -16.38 9.45 11.21
CA PHE A 209 -17.81 9.56 10.93
C PHE A 209 -18.05 10.61 9.86
N ARG A 210 -18.27 10.17 8.60
CA ARG A 210 -19.10 10.82 7.57
C ARG A 210 -18.98 10.24 6.15
N ILE A 211 -18.33 9.10 5.97
CA ILE A 211 -18.45 8.34 4.71
C ILE A 211 -18.77 6.90 5.07
N SER A 212 -19.92 6.73 5.72
CA SER A 212 -20.61 5.45 5.79
C SER A 212 -20.89 4.97 4.37
N ASP A 213 -20.70 3.67 4.20
CA ASP A 213 -21.08 2.91 3.03
C ASP A 213 -22.54 3.22 2.65
N ASN A 214 -22.75 4.01 1.59
CA ASN A 214 -23.98 3.94 0.81
C ASN A 214 -23.70 2.96 -0.33
N VAL A 215 -23.86 1.68 0.00
CA VAL A 215 -24.41 0.67 -0.91
C VAL A 215 -25.88 0.55 -0.52
#